data_AF-A0A258R749-F1
#
_entry.id   AF-A0A258R749-F1
#
_cell.length_a   1.000
_cell.length_b   1.000
_cell.length_c   1.000
_cell.angle_alpha   90.00
_cell.angle_beta   90.00
_cell.angle_gamma   90.00
#
_symmetry.space_group_name_H-M   'P 1'
#
loop_
_entity.id
_entity.type
_entity.pdbx_description
1 polymer ?
#
loop_
_entity_poly.entity_id
_entity_poly.type
_entity_poly.pdbx_seq_one_letter_code
_entity_poly.pdbx_strand_id
1 'polypeptide(L)' 'AEQEEAKEELEIDYAGDSIDIGFNVTYLMDALSNISAEMIKLELQDTNSSVLITVPEQPGFKYVVMPMRI' A
#
# COMPACT_ATOMS: atom_id res chain seq x y z
N ALA A 1 29.09 6.63 6.31
CA ALA A 1 27.64 6.85 6.36
C ALA A 1 27.04 5.53 5.92
N GLU A 2 26.72 4.67 6.89
CA GLU A 2 25.95 3.45 6.64
C GLU A 2 24.63 3.88 6.01
N GLN A 3 24.31 3.33 4.84
CA GLN A 3 23.04 3.59 4.18
C GLN A 3 21.94 2.96 5.04
N GLU A 4 21.09 3.80 5.64
CA GLU A 4 19.86 3.38 6.34
C GLU A 4 18.80 2.94 5.32
N GLU A 5 19.09 1.91 4.54
CA GLU A 5 18.13 1.28 3.64
C GLU A 5 17.48 0.09 4.36
N ALA A 6 16.17 0.15 4.57
CA ALA A 6 15.37 -0.96 5.09
C ALA A 6 14.66 -1.65 3.92
N LYS A 7 14.77 -2.98 3.84
CA LYS A 7 14.06 -3.81 2.87
C LYS A 7 13.28 -4.89 3.59
N GLU A 8 11.99 -4.97 3.28
CA GLU A 8 11.10 -6.04 3.73
C GLU A 8 10.46 -6.72 2.53
N GLU A 9 10.21 -8.03 2.66
CA GLU A 9 9.53 -8.84 1.66
C GLU A 9 8.35 -9.52 2.34
N LEU A 10 7.18 -9.45 1.71
CA LEU A 10 5.92 -9.98 2.22
C LEU A 10 5.29 -10.86 1.15
N GLU A 11 4.78 -12.01 1.56
CA GLU A 11 3.96 -12.84 0.68
C GLU A 11 2.61 -12.15 0.44
N ILE A 12 2.24 -11.98 -0.83
CA ILE A 12 0.99 -11.36 -1.24
C ILE A 12 0.34 -12.17 -2.37
N ASP A 13 -1.00 -12.11 -2.42
CA ASP A 13 -1.77 -12.64 -3.54
C ASP A 13 -1.81 -11.61 -4.69
N TYR A 14 -0.77 -11.61 -5.52
CA TYR A 14 -0.68 -10.74 -6.69
C TYR A 14 -0.40 -11.53 -7.97
N ALA A 15 -1.30 -11.39 -8.95
CA ALA A 15 -1.25 -12.09 -10.23
C ALA A 15 -1.12 -11.13 -11.44
N GLY A 16 -0.85 -9.85 -11.19
CA GLY A 16 -0.61 -8.85 -12.24
C GLY A 16 0.83 -8.81 -12.71
N ASP A 17 1.13 -7.88 -13.62
CA ASP A 17 2.48 -7.63 -14.11
C ASP A 17 3.37 -7.01 -13.02
N SER A 18 4.68 -7.17 -13.11
CA SER A 18 5.61 -6.52 -12.18
C SER A 18 5.42 -5.00 -12.16
N ILE A 19 5.24 -4.45 -10.96
CA ILE A 19 5.05 -3.02 -10.71
C ILE A 19 6.07 -2.51 -9.69
N ASP A 20 6.46 -1.25 -9.84
CA ASP A 20 7.32 -0.51 -8.91
C ASP A 20 6.70 0.86 -8.66
N ILE A 21 6.30 1.14 -7.42
CA ILE A 21 5.60 2.37 -7.03
C ILE A 21 6.13 2.86 -5.69
N GLY A 22 6.52 4.14 -5.65
CA GLY A 22 6.90 4.84 -4.44
C GLY A 22 5.71 5.43 -3.69
N PHE A 23 5.68 5.24 -2.37
CA PHE A 23 4.67 5.82 -1.49
C PHE A 23 5.28 6.60 -0.35
N ASN A 24 4.50 7.54 0.20
CA ASN A 24 4.79 8.08 1.51
C ASN A 24 4.48 7.01 2.57
N VAL A 25 5.51 6.49 3.24
CA VAL A 25 5.35 5.45 4.27
C VAL A 25 4.44 5.91 5.42
N THR A 26 4.47 7.19 5.78
CA THR A 26 3.61 7.73 6.85
C THR A 26 2.14 7.57 6.50
N TYR A 27 1.74 7.83 5.26
CA TYR A 27 0.34 7.69 4.85
C TYR A 27 -0.13 6.25 4.82
N LEU A 28 0.76 5.31 4.49
CA LEU A 28 0.47 3.88 4.58
C LEU A 28 0.31 3.47 6.04
N MET A 29 1.25 3.84 6.92
CA MET A 29 1.15 3.53 8.35
C MET A 29 -0.10 4.11 9.00
N ASP A 30 -0.45 5.36 8.67
CA ASP A 30 -1.66 6.01 9.17
C ASP A 30 -2.92 5.25 8.73
N ALA A 31 -2.97 4.78 7.48
CA ALA A 31 -4.06 3.95 6.99
C ALA A 31 -4.17 2.64 7.77
N LEU A 32 -3.04 1.94 7.93
CA LEU A 32 -2.97 0.61 8.54
C LEU A 32 -3.25 0.66 10.05
N SER A 33 -2.78 1.69 10.75
CA SER A 33 -2.97 1.83 12.20
C SER A 33 -4.44 1.91 12.63
N ASN A 34 -5.32 2.32 11.72
CA ASN A 34 -6.76 2.46 11.95
C ASN A 34 -7.56 1.25 11.47
N ILE A 35 -6.93 0.23 10.88
CA ILE A 35 -7.59 -0.98 10.37
C ILE A 35 -7.48 -2.08 11.42
N SER A 36 -8.63 -2.50 11.94
CA SER A 36 -8.74 -3.70 12.79
C SER A 36 -9.18 -4.90 11.94
N ALA A 37 -8.31 -5.34 11.03
CA ALA A 37 -8.54 -6.50 10.18
C ALA A 37 -7.23 -7.25 9.93
N GLU A 38 -7.32 -8.56 9.73
CA GLU A 38 -6.14 -9.40 9.44
C GLU A 38 -5.62 -9.19 8.01
N MET A 39 -6.52 -8.90 7.08
CA MET A 39 -6.23 -8.75 5.65
C MET A 39 -6.75 -7.42 5.12
N ILE A 40 -5.95 -6.81 4.26
CA ILE A 40 -6.32 -5.65 3.45
C ILE A 40 -6.17 -5.99 1.98
N LYS A 41 -6.84 -5.24 1.12
CA LYS A 41 -6.66 -5.30 -0.32
C LYS A 41 -6.17 -3.95 -0.83
N LEU A 42 -5.04 -3.97 -1.53
CA LEU A 42 -4.53 -2.84 -2.29
C LEU A 42 -4.97 -2.99 -3.75
N GLU A 43 -5.67 -1.98 -4.25
CA GLU A 43 -6.03 -1.89 -5.67
C GLU A 43 -5.09 -0.88 -6.34
N LEU A 44 -4.29 -1.39 -7.28
CA LEU A 44 -3.20 -0.70 -7.96
C LEU A 44 -3.52 -0.67 -9.45
N GLN A 45 -3.29 0.47 -10.09
CA GLN A 45 -3.52 0.64 -11.53
C GLN A 45 -2.21 0.89 -12.28
N ASP A 46 -1.54 2.00 -11.97
CA ASP A 46 -0.25 2.36 -12.54
C ASP A 46 0.54 3.26 -11.57
N THR A 47 1.78 3.58 -11.93
CA THR A 47 2.72 4.33 -11.08
C THR A 47 2.33 5.80 -10.83
N ASN A 48 1.38 6.35 -11.59
CA ASN A 48 0.91 7.73 -11.46
C ASN A 48 -0.48 7.81 -10.82
N SER A 49 -1.15 6.67 -10.67
CA SER A 49 -2.50 6.57 -10.15
C SER A 49 -2.51 6.36 -8.64
N SER A 50 -3.55 6.89 -8.00
CA SER A 50 -3.79 6.67 -6.58
C SER A 50 -4.02 5.20 -6.28
N VAL A 51 -3.59 4.75 -5.11
CA VAL A 51 -3.87 3.41 -4.60
C VAL A 51 -5.06 3.44 -3.66
N LEU A 52 -5.99 2.53 -3.88
CA LEU A 52 -7.14 2.33 -3.01
C LEU A 52 -6.89 1.16 -2.06
N ILE A 53 -6.99 1.42 -0.77
CA ILE A 53 -6.91 0.42 0.28
C ILE A 53 -8.33 0.15 0.77
N THR A 54 -8.71 -1.13 0.77
CA THR A 54 -9.99 -1.61 1.26
C THR A 54 -9.80 -2.77 2.23
N VAL A 55 -10.83 -3.04 3.01
CA VAL A 55 -10.87 -4.16 3.95
C VAL A 55 -12.04 -5.06 3.53
N PRO A 56 -11.82 -6.35 3.20
CA PRO A 56 -12.88 -7.24 2.73
C PRO A 56 -14.09 -7.30 3.68
N GLU A 57 -13.82 -7.26 4.99
CA GLU A 57 -14.84 -7.33 6.05
C GLU A 57 -15.53 -5.99 6.34
N GLN A 58 -15.05 -4.88 5.76
CA GLN A 58 -15.61 -3.54 5.96
C GLN A 58 -15.81 -2.82 4.61
N PRO A 59 -16.91 -3.10 3.89
CA PRO A 59 -17.16 -2.53 2.56
C PRO A 59 -17.23 -1.00 2.49
N GLY A 60 -17.49 -0.33 3.62
CA GLY A 60 -17.51 1.13 3.73
C GLY A 60 -16.13 1.75 3.93
N PHE A 61 -15.12 0.96 4.29
CA PHE A 61 -13.77 1.45 4.52
C PHE A 61 -13.05 1.65 3.19
N LYS A 62 -12.66 2.89 2.91
CA LYS A 62 -11.90 3.26 1.73
C LYS A 62 -10.85 4.28 2.14
N TYR A 63 -9.60 3.96 1.86
CA TYR A 63 -8.49 4.86 2.08
C TYR A 63 -7.71 5.03 0.78
N VAL A 64 -7.35 6.26 0.43
CA VAL A 64 -6.71 6.56 -0.85
C VAL A 64 -5.35 7.20 -0.58
N VAL A 65 -4.30 6.63 -1.16
CA VAL A 65 -2.93 7.15 -1.07
C VAL A 65 -2.47 7.59 -2.46
N MET A 66 -1.91 8.79 -2.53
CA MET A 66 -1.28 9.28 -3.76
C MET A 66 0.17 8.77 -3.86
N PRO A 67 0.61 8.30 -5.03
CA PRO A 67 1.99 7.91 -5.23
C PRO A 67 2.91 9.13 -5.13
N MET A 68 4.14 8.89 -4.70
CA MET A 68 5.22 9.88 -4.77
C MET A 68 6.17 9.49 -5.88
N ARG A 69 6.64 10.49 -6.62
CA ARG A 69 7.80 10.30 -7.50
C ARG A 69 9.05 10.23 -6.64
N ILE A 70 9.75 9.10 -6.75
CA ILE A 70 11.10 8.89 -6.20
C ILE A 70 12.10 9.12 -7.32
#